data_AF-A0A0Q8E1Y3-F1
#
_entry.id   AF-A0A0Q8E1Y3-F1
#
_cell.length_a   1.000
_cell.length_b   1.000
_cell.length_c   1.000
_cell.angle_alpha   90.00
_cell.angle_beta   90.00
_cell.angle_gamma   90.00
#
_symmetry.space_group_name_H-M   'P 1'
#
loop_
_entity.id
_entity.type
_entity.pdbx_description
1 polymer ?
#
loop_
_entity_poly.entity_id
_entity_poly.type
_entity_poly.pdbx_seq_one_letter_code
_entity_poly.pdbx_strand_id
1 'polypeptide(L)'
;MGVLGNQPSRDDYRVNHQLLDAHLSDFADLAKKHGISVDTVIAAKRVLELERRNSMESLAGDYHDEHVGGLGQILSRIADALERDA
;
A
#
# COMPACT_ATOMS: atom_id res chain seq x y z
N MET A 1 15.92 14.72 -5.68
CA MET A 1 16.17 13.37 -6.24
C MET A 1 15.65 12.36 -5.22
N GLY A 2 14.48 11.77 -5.47
CA GLY A 2 13.93 10.68 -4.65
C GLY A 2 14.69 9.38 -4.94
N VAL A 3 15.09 8.67 -3.89
CA VAL A 3 15.87 7.43 -4.01
C VAL A 3 14.92 6.28 -4.33
N LEU A 4 14.93 5.83 -5.60
CA LEU A 4 14.37 4.55 -6.01
C LEU A 4 15.27 3.44 -5.46
N GLY A 5 14.76 2.59 -4.56
CA GLY A 5 15.45 1.33 -4.24
C GLY A 5 15.48 0.87 -2.79
N ASN A 6 14.81 1.53 -1.85
CA ASN A 6 14.72 1.01 -0.48
C ASN A 6 13.26 0.90 -0.02
N GLN A 7 12.44 0.19 -0.79
CA GLN A 7 11.15 -0.28 -0.29
C GLN A 7 11.40 -1.52 0.57
N PRO A 8 11.04 -1.51 1.88
CA PRO A 8 11.08 -2.71 2.68
C PRO A 8 10.23 -3.81 2.01
N SER A 9 10.69 -5.05 2.10
CA SER A 9 9.94 -6.22 1.60
C SER A 9 8.49 -6.10 2.05
N ARG A 10 7.56 -6.17 1.09
CA ARG A 10 6.14 -6.32 1.44
C ARG A 10 6.03 -7.65 2.19
N ASP A 11 5.59 -7.61 3.44
CA ASP A 11 5.36 -8.84 4.19
C ASP A 11 4.41 -9.73 3.36
N ASP A 12 4.84 -10.95 3.07
CA ASP A 12 3.97 -12.00 2.56
C ASP A 12 2.97 -12.31 3.67
N TYR A 13 1.83 -11.59 3.69
CA TYR A 13 0.74 -11.85 4.62
C TYR A 13 0.05 -13.18 4.22
N ARG A 14 0.72 -14.30 4.47
CA ARG A 14 0.07 -15.62 4.49
C ARG A 14 -0.85 -15.66 5.69
N VAL A 15 -2.13 -15.37 5.45
CA VAL A 15 -3.19 -15.59 6.43
C VAL A 15 -3.27 -17.09 6.70
N ASN A 16 -2.84 -17.52 7.89
CA ASN A 16 -2.96 -18.90 8.33
C ASN A 16 -4.03 -19.01 9.44
N HIS A 17 -4.45 -20.24 9.78
CA HIS A 17 -5.50 -20.44 10.78
C HIS A 17 -5.12 -19.93 12.18
N GLN A 18 -3.83 -19.91 12.54
CA GLN A 18 -3.37 -19.40 13.83
C GLN A 18 -3.51 -17.88 13.93
N LEU A 19 -3.24 -17.15 12.84
CA LEU A 19 -3.44 -15.70 12.75
C LEU A 19 -4.92 -15.35 12.86
N LEU A 20 -5.80 -16.13 12.23
CA LEU A 20 -7.25 -15.92 12.33
C LEU A 20 -7.73 -16.09 13.78
N ASP A 21 -7.29 -17.14 14.46
CA ASP A 21 -7.68 -17.42 15.84
C ASP A 21 -7.21 -16.31 16.80
N ALA A 22 -5.96 -15.85 16.65
CA ALA A 22 -5.43 -14.72 17.42
C ALA A 22 -6.27 -13.44 17.21
N HIS A 23 -6.60 -13.11 15.95
CA HIS A 23 -7.43 -11.95 15.65
C HIS A 23 -8.84 -12.05 16.25
N LEU A 24 -9.46 -13.24 16.25
CA LEU A 24 -10.76 -13.43 16.88
C LEU A 24 -10.71 -13.21 18.39
N SER A 25 -9.66 -13.69 19.05
CA SER A 25 -9.46 -13.45 20.49
C SER A 25 -9.28 -11.96 20.78
N ASP A 26 -8.44 -11.27 19.99
CA ASP A 26 -8.22 -9.83 20.14
C ASP A 26 -9.53 -9.04 19.96
N PHE A 27 -10.35 -9.41 18.97
CA PHE A 27 -11.64 -8.75 18.74
C PHE A 27 -12.62 -8.97 19.90
N ALA A 28 -12.65 -10.17 20.47
CA ALA A 28 -13.47 -10.47 21.63
C ALA A 28 -13.04 -9.65 22.86
N ASP A 29 -11.74 -9.52 23.09
CA ASP A 29 -11.19 -8.74 24.19
C ASP A 29 -11.46 -7.24 24.03
N LEU A 30 -11.31 -6.71 22.81
CA LEU A 30 -11.66 -5.32 22.48
C LEU A 30 -13.16 -5.05 22.64
N ALA A 31 -14.00 -5.95 22.16
CA ALA A 31 -15.45 -5.85 22.30
C ALA A 31 -15.86 -5.78 23.77
N LYS A 32 -15.30 -6.68 24.60
CA LYS A 32 -15.53 -6.71 26.03
C LYS A 32 -15.03 -5.46 26.74
N LYS A 33 -13.82 -5.00 26.41
CA LYS A 33 -13.19 -3.80 27.00
C LYS A 33 -14.01 -2.53 26.75
N HIS A 34 -14.59 -2.41 25.56
CA HIS A 34 -15.32 -1.21 25.14
C HIS A 34 -16.84 -1.33 25.28
N GLY A 35 -17.37 -2.49 25.70
CA GLY A 35 -18.80 -2.72 25.85
C GLY A 35 -19.56 -2.66 24.52
N ILE A 36 -18.91 -3.04 23.41
CA ILE A 36 -19.48 -3.02 22.06
C ILE A 36 -19.60 -4.43 21.50
N SER A 37 -20.34 -4.60 20.40
CA SER A 37 -20.42 -5.89 19.73
C SER A 37 -19.11 -6.22 19.00
N VAL A 38 -18.79 -7.51 18.89
CA VAL A 38 -17.66 -8.00 18.08
C VAL A 38 -17.80 -7.54 16.62
N ASP A 39 -19.03 -7.51 16.09
CA ASP A 39 -19.31 -6.99 14.74
C ASP A 39 -18.86 -5.53 14.57
N THR A 40 -19.02 -4.70 15.60
CA THR A 40 -18.57 -3.29 15.57
C THR A 40 -17.04 -3.21 15.51
N VAL A 41 -16.34 -4.08 16.25
CA VAL A 41 -14.87 -4.17 16.22
C VAL A 41 -14.38 -4.61 14.84
N ILE A 42 -15.03 -5.63 14.25
CA ILE A 42 -14.72 -6.11 12.89
C ILE A 42 -14.94 -5.00 11.86
N ALA A 43 -16.04 -4.26 11.96
CA ALA A 43 -16.33 -3.13 11.08
C ALA A 43 -15.25 -2.03 11.19
N ALA A 44 -14.84 -1.68 12.42
CA ALA A 44 -13.77 -0.71 12.65
C ALA A 44 -12.43 -1.18 12.04
N LYS A 45 -12.06 -2.45 12.23
CA LYS A 45 -10.85 -3.04 11.62
C LYS A 45 -10.92 -2.99 10.10
N ARG A 46 -12.08 -3.24 9.50
CA ARG A 46 -12.28 -3.14 8.04
C ARG A 46 -12.06 -1.71 7.53
N VAL A 47 -12.52 -0.70 8.25
CA VAL A 47 -12.28 0.72 7.89
C VAL A 47 -10.78 1.03 7.91
N LEU A 48 -10.04 0.59 8.94
CA LEU A 48 -8.59 0.79 9.02
C LEU A 48 -7.83 0.11 7.88
N GLU A 49 -8.23 -1.09 7.47
CA GLU A 49 -7.62 -1.76 6.32
C GLU A 49 -7.92 -1.06 4.99
N LEU A 50 -9.11 -0.47 4.84
CA LEU A 50 -9.44 0.35 3.67
C LEU A 50 -8.61 1.62 3.62
N GLU A 51 -8.43 2.30 4.76
CA GLU A 51 -7.56 3.48 4.86
C GLU A 51 -6.10 3.13 4.50
N ARG A 52 -5.60 2.01 5.02
CA ARG A 52 -4.27 1.49 4.65
C ARG A 52 -4.15 1.24 3.15
N ARG A 53 -5.14 0.59 2.54
CA ARG A 53 -5.16 0.32 1.08
C ARG A 53 -5.16 1.62 0.28
N ASN A 54 -6.02 2.58 0.63
CA ASN A 54 -6.08 3.87 -0.05
C ASN A 54 -4.76 4.63 0.06
N SER A 55 -4.11 4.59 1.23
CA SER A 55 -2.78 5.19 1.41
C SER A 55 -1.72 4.51 0.55
N MET A 56 -1.73 3.17 0.45
CA MET A 56 -0.83 2.44 -0.43
C MET A 56 -1.09 2.73 -1.92
N GLU A 57 -2.35 2.87 -2.32
CA GLU A 57 -2.74 3.23 -3.70
C GLU A 57 -2.31 4.65 -4.05
N SER A 58 -2.46 5.61 -3.14
CA SER A 58 -1.95 6.98 -3.33
C SER A 58 -0.43 6.99 -3.48
N LEU A 59 0.29 6.30 -2.59
CA LEU A 59 1.76 6.20 -2.66
C LEU A 59 2.23 5.47 -3.92
N ALA A 60 1.49 4.45 -4.36
CA ALA A 60 1.79 3.75 -5.61
C ALA A 60 1.48 4.60 -6.85
N GLY A 61 0.42 5.42 -6.80
CA GLY A 61 0.08 6.40 -7.84
C GLY A 61 1.17 7.44 -8.02
N ASP A 62 1.58 8.09 -6.92
CA ASP A 62 2.67 9.08 -6.93
C ASP A 62 3.97 8.46 -7.49
N TYR A 63 4.31 7.25 -7.04
CA TYR A 63 5.49 6.54 -7.54
C TYR A 63 5.39 6.19 -9.03
N HIS A 64 4.21 5.75 -9.49
CA HIS A 64 3.99 5.42 -10.89
C HIS A 64 4.09 6.65 -11.78
N ASP A 65 3.51 7.76 -11.35
CA ASP A 65 3.52 9.04 -12.07
C ASP A 65 4.95 9.60 -12.17
N GLU A 66 5.74 9.53 -11.09
CA GLU A 66 7.17 9.89 -11.13
C GLU A 66 7.98 9.00 -12.08
N HIS A 67 7.72 7.69 -12.08
CA HIS A 67 8.37 6.74 -12.99
C HIS A 67 8.01 6.99 -14.46
N VAL A 68 6.74 7.21 -14.76
CA VAL A 68 6.26 7.50 -16.12
C VAL A 68 6.79 8.84 -16.61
N GLY A 69 6.81 9.87 -15.76
CA GLY A 69 7.41 11.17 -16.06
C GLY A 69 8.91 11.07 -16.34
N GLY A 70 9.64 10.29 -15.53
CA GLY A 70 11.08 10.03 -15.74
C GLY A 70 11.37 9.28 -17.04
N LEU A 71 10.59 8.26 -17.37
CA LEU A 71 10.68 7.55 -18.65
C LEU A 71 10.39 8.47 -19.83
N GLY A 72 9.35 9.31 -19.73
CA GLY A 72 9.02 10.30 -20.76
C GLY A 72 10.15 11.29 -21.05
N GLN A 73 10.83 11.78 -20.00
CA GLN A 73 12.00 12.66 -20.17
C GLN A 73 13.18 11.95 -20.83
N ILE A 74 13.45 10.70 -20.46
CA ILE A 74 14.53 9.92 -21.08
C ILE A 74 14.24 9.69 -22.57
N LEU A 75 13.02 9.29 -22.91
CA LEU A 75 12.60 9.07 -24.29
C LEU A 75 12.66 10.35 -25.12
N SER A 76 12.23 11.49 -24.56
CA SER A 76 12.31 12.79 -25.24
C SER A 76 13.76 13.18 -25.54
N ARG A 77 14.69 12.97 -24.59
CA ARG A 77 16.13 13.25 -24.82
C ARG A 77 16.74 12.36 -25.89
N ILE A 78 16.30 11.10 -25.99
CA ILE A 78 16.74 10.18 -27.04
C ILE A 78 16.19 10.62 -28.40
N ALA A 79 14.91 11.00 -28.47
CA ALA A 79 14.29 11.52 -29.69
C ALA A 79 15.00 12.79 -30.18
N ASP A 80 15.22 13.76 -29.30
CA ASP A 80 15.94 15.00 -29.62
C ASP A 80 17.37 14.74 -30.11
N ALA A 81 18.06 13.73 -29.57
CA ALA A 81 19.40 13.37 -30.00
C ALA A 81 19.39 12.74 -31.40
N LEU A 82 18.41 11.87 -31.69
CA LEU A 82 18.24 11.26 -33.01
C LEU A 82 17.84 12.27 -34.08
N GLU A 83 17.01 13.26 -33.74
CA GLU A 83 16.63 14.34 -34.68
C GLU A 83 17.77 15.30 -34.99
N ARG A 84 18.77 15.45 -34.10
CA ARG A 84 19.95 16.30 -34.33
C ARG A 84 21.02 15.65 -35.19
N ASP A 85 21.07 14.33 -35.21
CA ASP A 85 22.01 13.54 -36.02
C ASP A 85 21.44 13.16 -37.41
N ALA A 86 20.19 13.57 -37.72
CA ALA A 86 19.52 13.40 -39.02
C ALA A 86 19.60 14.67 -39.87
#